data_AF-A0A5C6ABP8-F1
#
_entry.id   AF-A0A5C6ABP8-F1
#
_cell.length_a   1.000
_cell.length_b   1.000
_cell.length_c   1.000
_cell.angle_alpha   90.00
_cell.angle_beta   90.00
_cell.angle_gamma   90.00
#
_symmetry.space_group_name_H-M   'P 1'
#
loop_
_entity.id
_entity.type
_entity.pdbx_description
1 polymer ?
#
loop_
_entity_poly.entity_id
_entity_poly.type
_entity_poly.pdbx_seq_one_letter_code
_entity_poly.pdbx_strand_id
1 'polypeptide(L)' 'MNKRLTKISKYLTFVLRHEPQSIGLTPDAYGHVNIDELVQRANQAGKTITVEQVRQVLEQQEQPLFALSDDGQMIRAL' A
#
# COMPACT_ATOMS: atom_id res chain seq x y z
N MET A 1 -3.19 15.87 0.85
CA MET A 1 -1.97 15.07 1.13
C MET A 1 -0.70 15.91 0.99
N ASN A 2 0.34 15.64 1.80
CA ASN A 2 1.66 16.28 1.61
C ASN A 2 2.48 15.61 0.49
N LYS A 3 3.56 16.25 0.03
CA LYS A 3 4.41 15.73 -1.07
C LYS A 3 4.94 14.31 -0.82
N ARG A 4 5.19 13.93 0.44
CA ARG A 4 5.70 12.59 0.80
C ARG A 4 4.61 11.53 0.66
N LEU A 5 3.43 11.77 1.22
CA LEU A 5 2.28 10.88 1.11
C LEU A 5 1.83 10.72 -0.34
N THR A 6 1.89 11.77 -1.17
CA THR A 6 1.60 11.64 -2.61
C THR A 6 2.57 10.69 -3.32
N LYS A 7 3.87 10.72 -2.99
CA LYS A 7 4.85 9.76 -3.54
C LYS A 7 4.57 8.34 -3.08
N ILE A 8 4.22 8.16 -1.81
CA ILE A 8 3.86 6.86 -1.25
C ILE A 8 2.59 6.34 -1.93
N SER A 9 1.54 7.15 -2.06
CA SER A 9 0.31 6.79 -2.77
C SER A 9 0.58 6.32 -4.20
N LYS A 10 1.34 7.09 -4.99
CA LYS A 10 1.75 6.68 -6.34
C LYS A 10 2.48 5.34 -6.36
N TYR A 11 3.38 5.12 -5.42
CA TYR A 11 4.11 3.87 -5.29
C TYR A 11 3.19 2.71 -4.90
N LEU A 12 2.28 2.91 -3.96
CA LEU A 12 1.28 1.91 -3.55
C LEU A 12 0.38 1.53 -4.71
N THR A 13 -0.12 2.50 -5.48
CA THR A 13 -0.91 2.20 -6.69
C THR A 13 -0.09 1.38 -7.68
N PHE A 14 1.18 1.73 -7.91
CA PHE A 14 2.04 0.99 -8.83
C PHE A 14 2.25 -0.47 -8.38
N VAL A 15 2.65 -0.68 -7.13
CA VAL A 15 2.92 -2.02 -6.60
C VAL A 15 1.63 -2.84 -6.50
N LEU A 16 0.53 -2.28 -6.02
CA LEU A 16 -0.70 -3.05 -5.80
C LEU A 16 -1.44 -3.37 -7.11
N ARG A 17 -1.39 -2.50 -8.14
CA ARG A 17 -2.10 -2.73 -9.41
C ARG A 17 -1.25 -3.36 -10.51
N HIS A 18 0.06 -3.12 -10.53
CA HIS A 18 0.90 -3.53 -11.66
C HIS A 18 1.90 -4.61 -11.28
N GLU A 19 2.66 -4.42 -10.21
CA GLU A 19 3.80 -5.31 -9.91
C GLU A 19 3.98 -5.62 -8.42
N PRO A 20 3.03 -6.34 -7.79
CA PRO A 20 3.20 -6.75 -6.39
C PRO A 20 4.40 -7.70 -6.24
N GLN A 21 4.63 -8.53 -7.25
CA GLN A 21 5.75 -9.47 -7.32
C GLN A 21 7.12 -8.78 -7.38
N SER A 22 7.21 -7.51 -7.81
CA SER A 22 8.47 -6.75 -7.87
C SER A 22 9.12 -6.57 -6.49
N ILE A 23 8.30 -6.56 -5.43
CA ILE A 23 8.75 -6.57 -4.04
C ILE A 23 8.46 -7.91 -3.33
N GLY A 24 8.16 -8.96 -4.10
CA GLY A 24 7.82 -10.29 -3.61
C GLY A 24 6.46 -10.38 -2.90
N LEU A 25 5.61 -9.36 -2.96
CA LEU A 25 4.26 -9.46 -2.43
C LEU A 25 3.42 -10.39 -3.28
N THR A 26 2.61 -11.19 -2.60
CA THR A 26 1.60 -12.03 -3.24
C THR A 26 0.24 -11.57 -2.75
N PRO A 27 -0.56 -10.91 -3.61
CA PRO A 27 -1.95 -10.61 -3.27
C PRO A 27 -2.74 -11.91 -3.12
N ASP A 28 -3.69 -11.91 -2.19
CA ASP A 28 -4.66 -12.98 -2.06
C ASP A 28 -5.63 -13.01 -3.27
N ALA A 29 -6.52 -14.00 -3.33
CA ALA A 29 -7.50 -14.19 -4.41
C ALA A 29 -8.37 -12.95 -4.70
N TYR A 30 -8.54 -12.07 -3.70
CA TYR A 30 -9.29 -10.82 -3.81
C TYR A 30 -8.43 -9.56 -4.00
N GLY A 31 -7.12 -9.73 -4.23
CA GLY A 31 -6.17 -8.62 -4.42
C GLY A 31 -5.72 -7.93 -3.12
N HIS A 32 -6.00 -8.53 -1.96
CA HIS A 32 -5.58 -8.01 -0.66
C HIS A 32 -4.13 -8.39 -0.36
N VAL A 33 -3.39 -7.47 0.26
CA VAL A 33 -2.05 -7.72 0.80
C VAL A 33 -1.99 -7.25 2.26
N ASN A 34 -1.17 -7.92 3.07
CA ASN A 34 -0.93 -7.49 4.44
C ASN A 34 -0.13 -6.16 4.45
N ILE A 35 -0.57 -5.18 5.23
CA ILE A 35 0.07 -3.85 5.29
C ILE A 35 1.47 -3.93 5.89
N ASP A 36 1.67 -4.77 6.90
CA ASP A 36 2.96 -4.95 7.57
C ASP A 36 3.96 -5.59 6.60
N GLU A 37 3.54 -6.63 5.90
CA GLU A 37 4.35 -7.27 4.85
C GLU A 37 4.67 -6.28 3.71
N LEU A 38 3.68 -5.52 3.24
CA LEU A 38 3.87 -4.51 2.21
C LEU A 38 4.92 -3.48 2.61
N VAL A 39 4.85 -2.99 3.85
CA VAL A 39 5.83 -2.03 4.38
C VAL A 39 7.20 -2.69 4.49
N GLN A 40 7.29 -3.88 5.06
CA GLN A 40 8.56 -4.60 5.21
C GLN A 40 9.24 -4.83 3.86
N ARG A 41 8.50 -5.35 2.87
CA ARG A 41 9.00 -5.62 1.53
C ARG A 41 9.35 -4.35 0.75
N ALA A 42 8.55 -3.30 0.88
CA ALA A 42 8.89 -2.01 0.28
C ALA A 42 10.19 -1.44 0.86
N ASN A 43 10.42 -1.56 2.17
CA ASN A 43 11.67 -1.13 2.78
C ASN A 43 12.86 -2.00 2.33
N GLN A 44 12.68 -3.32 2.18
CA GLN A 44 13.69 -4.20 1.60
C GLN A 44 14.03 -3.85 0.14
N ALA A 45 13.05 -3.40 -0.64
CA ALA A 45 13.24 -2.88 -1.99
C ALA A 45 13.83 -1.45 -2.04
N GLY A 46 14.32 -0.93 -0.91
CA GLY A 46 14.98 0.38 -0.82
C GLY A 46 14.03 1.57 -0.74
N LYS A 47 12.75 1.37 -0.40
CA LYS A 47 11.84 2.47 -0.05
C LYS A 47 11.93 2.80 1.43
N THR A 48 11.31 3.91 1.84
CA THR A 48 11.25 4.33 3.25
C THR A 48 9.80 4.68 3.60
N ILE A 49 9.02 3.63 3.83
CA ILE A 49 7.57 3.68 4.06
C ILE A 49 7.29 3.10 5.44
N THR A 50 6.32 3.65 6.16
CA THR A 50 5.83 3.10 7.43
C THR A 50 4.35 2.76 7.35
N VAL A 51 3.89 1.87 8.23
CA VAL A 51 2.45 1.51 8.34
C VAL A 51 1.61 2.76 8.57
N GLU A 52 2.07 3.67 9.42
CA GLU A 52 1.38 4.94 9.68
C GLU A 52 1.23 5.79 8.41
N GLN A 53 2.26 5.85 7.56
CA GLN A 53 2.16 6.58 6.30
C GLN A 53 1.18 5.93 5.33
N VAL A 54 1.09 4.61 5.31
CA VAL A 54 0.09 3.89 4.50
C VAL A 54 -1.32 4.23 5.01
N ARG A 55 -1.54 4.23 6.34
CA ARG A 55 -2.82 4.63 6.96
C ARG A 55 -3.16 6.08 6.63
N GLN A 56 -2.21 7.00 6.74
CA GLN A 56 -2.42 8.40 6.34
C GLN A 56 -2.77 8.55 4.86
N VAL A 57 -2.23 7.71 3.97
CA VAL A 57 -2.63 7.69 2.55
C VAL A 57 -4.09 7.27 2.41
N LEU A 58 -4.52 6.25 3.14
CA LEU A 58 -5.91 5.78 3.16
C LEU A 58 -6.87 6.84 3.73
N GLU A 59 -6.46 7.60 4.74
CA GLU A 59 -7.30 8.64 5.36
C GLU A 59 -7.37 9.91 4.53
N GLN A 60 -6.29 10.27 3.84
CA GLN A 60 -6.19 11.52 3.07
C GLN A 60 -6.48 11.34 1.57
N GLN A 61 -6.95 10.17 1.15
CA GLN A 61 -7.32 9.93 -0.24
C GLN A 61 -8.60 10.73 -0.56
N GLU A 62 -8.52 11.62 -1.55
CA GLU A 62 -9.67 12.42 -2.00
C GLU A 62 -10.70 11.55 -2.73
N GLN A 63 -10.25 10.42 -3.28
CA GLN A 63 -11.06 9.40 -3.94
C GLN A 63 -10.65 8.04 -3.39
N PRO A 64 -11.57 7.06 -3.30
CA PRO A 64 -11.28 5.73 -2.78
C PRO A 64 -10.39 4.96 -3.76
N LEU A 65 -9.08 5.17 -3.66
CA LEU A 65 -8.01 4.51 -4.42
C LEU A 65 -7.63 3.17 -3.78
N PHE A 66 -7.79 3.07 -2.46
CA PHE A 66 -7.42 1.90 -1.68
C PHE A 66 -8.55 1.53 -0.72
N ALA A 67 -8.76 0.24 -0.56
CA ALA A 67 -9.66 -0.32 0.44
C ALA A 67 -8.87 -1.05 1.51
N LEU A 68 -9.33 -0.90 2.75
CA LEU A 68 -8.88 -1.65 3.91
C LEU A 68 -9.82 -2.82 4.14
N SER A 69 -9.29 -3.96 4.60
CA SER A 69 -10.10 -5.07 5.10
C SER A 69 -10.76 -4.71 6.45
N ASP A 70 -11.83 -5.40 6.83
CA ASP A 70 -12.59 -5.17 8.07
C ASP A 70 -11.70 -5.27 9.33
N ASP A 71 -10.72 -6.17 9.34
CA ASP A 71 -9.75 -6.30 10.45
C ASP A 71 -8.67 -5.20 10.47
N GLY A 72 -8.62 -4.36 9.45
CA GLY A 72 -7.69 -3.24 9.34
C GLY A 72 -6.21 -3.61 9.09
N GLN A 73 -5.96 -4.88 8.74
CA GLN A 73 -4.62 -5.43 8.53
C GLN A 73 -4.23 -5.57 7.06
N MET A 74 -5.22 -5.68 6.18
CA MET A 74 -5.00 -5.85 4.75
C MET A 74 -5.44 -4.63 3.96
N ILE A 75 -4.74 -4.37 2.87
CA ILE A 75 -5.00 -3.30 1.91
C ILE A 75 -5.13 -3.89 0.51
N ARG A 76 -6.02 -3.34 -0.31
CA ARG A 76 -6.06 -3.56 -1.76
C ARG A 76 -6.18 -2.25 -2.51
N ALA A 77 -5.78 -2.24 -3.77
CA ALA A 77 -6.16 -1.17 -4.68
C ALA A 77 -7.60 -1.39 -5.18
N LEU A 78 -8.37 -0.30 -5.21
CA LEU A 78 -9.65 -0.18 -5.91
C LEU A 78 -9.39 0.39 -7.28
#